data_AF-A0A6N7QRA7-F1
#
_entry.id   AF-A0A6N7QRA7-F1
#
_cell.length_a   1.000
_cell.length_b   1.000
_cell.length_c   1.000
_cell.angle_alpha   90.00
_cell.angle_beta   90.00
_cell.angle_gamma   90.00
#
_symmetry.space_group_name_H-M   'P 1'
#
loop_
_entity.id
_entity.type
_entity.pdbx_description
1 polymer ?
#
loop_
_entity_poly.entity_id
_entity_poly.type
_entity_poly.pdbx_seq_one_letter_code
_entity_poly.pdbx_strand_id
1 'polypeptide(L)' 'MKRPLPSKICVVCERPFNWRRKWAKDWDSVRYCSERCRRNRAKKVE' A
#
# COMPACT_ATOMS: atom_id res chain seq x y z
N MET A 1 -24.48 9.60 0.90
CA MET A 1 -23.69 8.48 0.36
C MET A 1 -22.22 8.64 0.75
N LYS A 2 -21.66 7.77 1.59
CA LYS A 2 -20.23 7.80 1.94
C LYS A 2 -19.44 7.21 0.77
N ARG A 3 -18.61 8.01 0.12
CA ARG A 3 -17.74 7.53 -0.96
C ARG A 3 -16.81 6.45 -0.36
N PRO A 4 -16.71 5.26 -0.95
CA PRO A 4 -15.73 4.29 -0.50
C PRO A 4 -14.34 4.90 -0.68
N LEU A 5 -13.50 4.74 0.34
CA LEU A 5 -12.10 5.14 0.25
C LEU A 5 -11.44 4.35 -0.89
N PRO A 6 -10.50 4.97 -1.63
CA PRO A 6 -9.78 4.22 -2.65
C PRO A 6 -9.01 3.09 -1.98
N SER A 7 -9.13 1.88 -2.54
CA SER A 7 -8.38 0.71 -2.12
C SER A 7 -7.33 0.37 -3.17
N LYS A 8 -6.17 -0.12 -2.74
CA LYS A 8 -5.07 -0.59 -3.60
C LYS A 8 -4.67 -1.99 -3.19
N ILE A 9 -4.03 -2.73 -4.09
CA ILE A 9 -3.49 -4.07 -3.83
C ILE A 9 -2.00 -3.96 -3.48
N CYS A 10 -1.58 -4.64 -2.41
CA CYS A 10 -0.17 -4.66 -2.02
C CYS A 10 0.63 -5.60 -2.94
N VAL A 11 1.67 -5.11 -3.60
CA VAL A 11 2.50 -5.93 -4.52
C VAL A 11 3.38 -6.99 -3.84
N VAL A 12 3.31 -7.11 -2.51
CA VAL A 12 4.16 -8.02 -1.71
C VAL A 12 3.35 -9.10 -1.02
N CYS A 13 2.16 -8.77 -0.52
CA CYS A 13 1.28 -9.72 0.15
C CYS A 13 -0.06 -9.90 -0.55
N GLU A 14 -0.27 -9.21 -1.69
CA GLU A 14 -1.44 -9.30 -2.58
C GLU A 14 -2.78 -9.02 -1.91
N ARG A 15 -2.73 -8.45 -0.70
CA ARG A 15 -3.92 -8.12 0.08
C ARG A 15 -4.42 -6.71 -0.29
N PRO A 16 -5.73 -6.53 -0.45
CA PRO A 16 -6.32 -5.21 -0.64
C PRO A 16 -6.17 -4.39 0.65
N PHE A 17 -5.84 -3.12 0.51
CA PHE A 17 -5.74 -2.19 1.63
C PHE A 17 -6.38 -0.84 1.27
N ASN A 18 -7.07 -0.26 2.25
CA ASN A 18 -7.78 1.00 2.09
C ASN A 18 -6.86 2.20 2.32
N TRP A 19 -7.16 3.32 1.65
CA TRP A 19 -6.51 4.60 1.88
C TRP A 19 -6.48 4.97 3.36
N ARG A 20 -5.36 5.56 3.79
CA ARG A 20 -5.13 6.06 5.14
C ARG A 20 -4.69 7.52 5.05
N ARG A 21 -5.08 8.34 6.03
CA ARG A 21 -4.70 9.77 6.12
C ARG A 21 -3.20 10.01 5.99
N LYS A 22 -2.36 9.10 6.50
CA LYS A 22 -0.89 9.18 6.39
C LYS A 22 -0.36 9.17 4.95
N TRP A 23 -1.18 8.72 4.00
CA TRP A 23 -0.84 8.65 2.58
C TRP A 23 -1.44 9.79 1.77
N ALA A 24 -2.04 10.81 2.41
CA ALA A 24 -2.66 11.92 1.70
C ALA A 24 -1.73 12.63 0.71
N LYS A 25 -0.41 12.67 0.99
CA LYS A 25 0.59 13.29 0.13
C LYS A 25 1.15 12.37 -0.97
N ASP A 26 1.27 11.07 -0.69
CA ASP A 26 2.03 10.12 -1.52
C ASP A 26 1.20 8.92 -2.00
N TRP A 27 -0.14 9.00 -1.92
CA TRP A 27 -1.02 7.88 -2.22
C TRP A 27 -0.79 7.24 -3.58
N ASP A 28 -0.41 8.05 -4.58
CA ASP A 28 -0.07 7.56 -5.91
C ASP A 28 1.12 6.58 -5.89
N SER A 29 2.19 6.96 -5.18
CA SER A 29 3.41 6.18 -4.97
C SER A 29 3.23 4.99 -4.02
N VAL A 30 2.17 4.95 -3.21
CA VAL A 30 1.93 3.88 -2.24
C VAL A 30 1.44 2.60 -2.95
N ARG A 31 2.35 1.62 -3.05
CA ARG A 31 2.09 0.27 -3.61
C ARG A 31 2.09 -0.84 -2.55
N TYR A 32 2.35 -0.49 -1.29
CA TYR A 32 2.53 -1.44 -0.19
C TYR A 32 1.58 -1.12 0.96
N CYS A 33 0.92 -2.13 1.53
CA CYS A 33 0.00 -1.95 2.65
C CYS A 33 0.70 -1.47 3.94
N SER A 34 2.01 -1.70 4.05
CA SER A 34 2.81 -1.42 5.25
C SER A 34 4.28 -1.23 4.89
N GLU A 35 5.02 -0.58 5.78
CA GLU A 35 6.47 -0.43 5.63
C GLU A 35 7.18 -1.79 5.70
N ARG A 36 6.63 -2.75 6.46
CA ARG A 36 7.11 -4.13 6.47
C ARG A 36 7.12 -4.74 5.08
N CYS A 37 6.04 -4.57 4.31
CA CYS A 37 5.97 -5.05 2.93
C CYS A 37 6.98 -4.33 2.02
N ARG A 38 7.11 -3.00 2.16
CA ARG A 38 8.12 -2.22 1.42
C ARG A 38 9.55 -2.73 1.66
N ARG A 39 9.92 -2.97 2.93
CA ARG A 39 11.24 -3.50 3.31
C ARG A 39 11.43 -4.95 2.84
N ASN A 40 10.38 -5.78 2.88
CA ASN A 40 10.46 -7.18 2.45
C ASN A 40 10.75 -7.33 0.95
N ARG A 41 10.19 -6.45 0.09
CA ARG A 41 10.51 -6.46 -1.35
C ARG A 41 11.99 -6.16 -1.63
N ALA A 42 12.61 -5.29 -0.84
CA ALA A 42 14.03 -4.96 -1.00
C ALA A 42 14.97 -6.14 -0.68
N LYS A 43 14.46 -7.21 -0.06
CA LYS A 43 15.24 -8.43 0.23
C LYS A 43 15.10 -9.53 -0.83
N LYS A 44 14.28 -9.36 -1.88
CA LYS A 44 14.29 -10.26 -3.05
C LYS A 44 15.28 -9.74 -4.09
N VAL A 45 16.55 -9.79 -3.74
CA VAL A 45 17.65 -9.88 -4.71
C VAL A 45 18.42 -11.10 -4.24
N GLU A 46 18.11 -12.24 -4.85
CA GLU A 46 19.01 -13.40 -4.87
C GLU A 46 20.07 -13.13 -5.94
#